data_AF-A0A1T1DID9-F1
#
_entry.id   AF-A0A1T1DID9-F1
#
_cell.length_a   1.000
_cell.length_b   1.000
_cell.length_c   1.000
_cell.angle_alpha   90.00
_cell.angle_beta   90.00
_cell.angle_gamma   90.00
#
_symmetry.space_group_name_H-M   'P 1'
#
loop_
_entity.id
_entity.type
_entity.pdbx_description
1 polymer ?
#
loop_
_entity_poly.entity_id
_entity_poly.type
_entity_poly.pdbx_seq_one_letter_code
_entity_poly.pdbx_strand_id
1 'polypeptide(L)' 'MAIFGSFSLASIPIEQKLTDEVRILINSIMFKTLFQGIQNRMNLKLIQTKIFRSGNVLLYYQPL' A
#
# COMPACT_ATOMS: atom_id res chain seq x y z
N MET A 1 2.93 -8.03 -13.21
CA MET A 1 1.59 -7.43 -13.42
C MET A 1 1.37 -6.42 -12.31
N ALA A 2 0.82 -5.23 -12.59
CA ALA A 2 0.61 -4.20 -11.58
C ALA A 2 -0.89 -3.89 -11.48
N ILE A 3 -1.44 -3.90 -10.26
CA ILE A 3 -2.85 -3.60 -10.00
C ILE A 3 -2.91 -2.17 -9.45
N PHE A 4 -3.58 -1.29 -10.17
CA PHE A 4 -3.83 0.10 -9.76
C PHE A 4 -5.33 0.25 -9.48
N GLY A 5 -5.69 0.70 -8.28
CA GLY A 5 -7.10 0.82 -7.89
C GLY A 5 -7.27 1.37 -6.49
N SER A 6 -8.53 1.49 -6.06
CA SER A 6 -8.83 1.80 -4.66
C SER A 6 -8.31 0.69 -3.76
N PHE A 7 -7.96 1.03 -2.53
CA PHE A 7 -7.39 0.07 -1.60
C PHE A 7 -8.34 -1.10 -1.29
N SER A 8 -9.65 -0.86 -1.36
CA SER A 8 -10.70 -1.89 -1.25
C SER A 8 -10.66 -2.96 -2.34
N LEU A 9 -10.12 -2.65 -3.52
CA LEU A 9 -9.92 -3.63 -4.61
C LEU A 9 -8.54 -4.27 -4.53
N ALA A 10 -7.55 -3.52 -4.03
CA ALA A 10 -6.19 -4.01 -3.84
C ALA A 10 -6.07 -4.96 -2.62
N SER A 11 -7.00 -4.92 -1.66
CA SER A 11 -6.96 -5.76 -0.45
C SER A 11 -7.17 -7.24 -0.74
N ILE A 12 -8.04 -7.60 -1.70
CA ILE A 12 -8.36 -9.01 -2.03
C ILE A 12 -7.10 -9.81 -2.41
N PRO A 13 -6.26 -9.38 -3.38
CA PRO A 13 -5.05 -10.12 -3.72
C PRO A 13 -3.96 -10.05 -2.64
N ILE A 14 -3.99 -9.06 -1.73
CA ILE A 14 -3.08 -9.02 -0.58
C ILE A 14 -3.50 -10.06 0.46
N GLU A 15 -4.79 -10.13 0.79
CA GLU A 15 -5.35 -11.12 1.72
C GLU A 15 -5.17 -12.56 1.21
N GLN A 16 -5.26 -12.77 -0.11
CA GLN A 16 -5.04 -14.07 -0.74
C GLN A 16 -3.56 -14.44 -0.92
N LYS A 17 -2.62 -13.61 -0.44
CA LYS A 17 -1.15 -13.81 -0.61
C LYS A 17 -0.69 -13.93 -2.07
N LEU A 18 -1.43 -13.31 -2.98
CA LEU A 18 -1.10 -13.27 -4.41
C LEU A 18 -0.23 -12.06 -4.78
N THR A 19 0.20 -11.28 -3.78
CA THR A 19 0.93 -10.04 -3.95
C THR A 19 2.31 -10.15 -3.34
N ASP A 20 3.35 -10.07 -4.16
CA ASP A 20 4.75 -10.09 -3.68
C ASP A 20 5.17 -8.75 -3.07
N GLU A 21 4.63 -7.64 -3.60
CA GLU A 21 5.08 -6.29 -3.25
C GLU A 21 3.91 -5.29 -3.26
N VAL A 22 3.82 -4.48 -2.22
CA VAL A 22 2.84 -3.40 -2.07
C VAL A 22 3.56 -2.06 -2.04
N ARG A 23 3.25 -1.18 -2.99
CA ARG A 23 3.82 0.17 -3.06
C ARG A 23 2.77 1.21 -2.71
N ILE A 24 3.04 2.04 -1.71
CA ILE A 24 2.13 3.09 -1.24
C ILE A 24 2.81 4.45 -1.43
N LEU A 25 2.26 5.27 -2.32
CA LEU A 25 2.69 6.66 -2.49
C LEU A 25 1.86 7.56 -1.57
N ILE A 26 2.49 8.11 -0.55
CA ILE A 26 1.89 9.09 0.35
C ILE A 26 2.15 10.48 -0.24
N ASN A 27 1.08 11.19 -0.55
CA ASN A 27 1.10 12.61 -0.86
C ASN A 27 0.80 13.40 0.44
N SER A 28 1.40 14.58 0.59
CA SER A 28 1.28 15.46 1.77
C SER A 28 -0.14 15.98 2.05
N ILE A 29 -1.11 15.68 1.18
CA ILE A 29 -2.53 16.01 1.34
C ILE A 29 -3.24 14.74 1.83
N MET A 30 -3.36 14.59 3.16
CA MET A 30 -3.89 13.39 3.81
C MET A 30 -5.27 12.96 3.25
N PHE A 31 -5.39 11.71 2.77
CA PHE A 31 -6.67 11.05 2.54
C PHE A 31 -6.90 9.93 3.57
N LYS A 32 -7.97 10.07 4.36
CA LYS A 32 -8.39 9.15 5.42
C LYS A 32 -8.92 7.80 4.89
N THR A 33 -9.12 7.69 3.57
CA THR A 33 -9.85 6.59 2.91
C THR A 33 -8.96 5.47 2.38
N LEU A 34 -7.63 5.61 2.44
CA LEU A 34 -6.68 4.62 1.91
C LEU A 34 -6.78 3.25 2.57
N PHE A 35 -7.43 3.09 3.72
CA PHE A 35 -7.53 1.79 4.40
C PHE A 35 -8.99 1.38 4.67
N GLN A 36 -9.96 2.08 4.07
CA GLN A 36 -11.36 1.69 4.18
C GLN A 36 -11.62 0.37 3.45
N GLY A 37 -12.26 -0.57 4.13
CA GLY A 37 -12.62 -1.90 3.58
C GLY A 37 -11.72 -3.05 4.03
N ILE A 38 -10.67 -2.79 4.81
CA ILE A 38 -9.86 -3.85 5.44
C ILE A 38 -10.67 -4.46 6.59
N GLN A 39 -11.03 -5.73 6.45
CA GLN A 39 -11.71 -6.46 7.53
C GLN A 39 -10.71 -7.09 8.51
N ASN A 40 -9.51 -7.42 8.02
CA ASN A 40 -8.49 -8.14 8.79
C ASN A 40 -7.14 -7.42 8.81
N ARG A 41 -6.42 -7.48 9.94
CA ARG A 41 -5.09 -6.86 10.05
C ARG A 41 -4.13 -7.47 9.04
N MET A 42 -3.64 -6.67 8.10
CA MET A 42 -2.58 -7.07 7.17
C MET A 42 -1.21 -6.81 7.77
N ASN A 43 -0.43 -7.86 7.98
CA ASN A 43 0.95 -7.75 8.44
C ASN A 43 1.85 -7.47 7.23
N LEU A 44 2.44 -6.27 7.21
CA LEU A 44 3.33 -5.82 6.15
C LEU A 44 4.70 -5.50 6.72
N LYS A 45 5.76 -5.91 6.03
CA LYS A 45 7.14 -5.54 6.34
C LYS A 45 7.57 -4.40 5.42
N LEU A 46 7.98 -3.27 6.00
CA LEU A 46 8.57 -2.18 5.22
C LEU A 46 9.96 -2.62 4.73
N ILE A 47 10.17 -2.60 3.42
CA ILE A 47 11.43 -3.01 2.78
C ILE A 47 12.25 -1.83 2.28
N GLN A 48 11.61 -0.74 1.87
CA GLN A 48 12.30 0.45 1.36
C GLN A 48 11.42 1.70 1.49
N THR A 49 12.07 2.84 1.65
CA THR A 49 11.45 4.17 1.61
C THR A 49 12.17 5.03 0.59
N LYS A 50 11.41 5.73 -0.26
CA LYS A 50 11.93 6.72 -1.21
C LYS A 50 11.24 8.06 -1.00
N ILE A 51 12.03 9.07 -0.65
CA ILE A 51 11.56 10.45 -0.45
C ILE A 51 11.80 11.23 -1.74
N PHE A 52 10.77 11.93 -2.21
CA PHE A 52 10.86 12.81 -3.37
C PHE A 52 11.09 14.26 -2.93
N ARG A 53 11.76 15.05 -3.76
CA ARG A 53 11.98 16.49 -3.51
C ARG A 53 10.67 17.29 -3.36
N SER A 54 9.56 16.76 -3.88
CA SER A 54 8.22 17.34 -3.72
C SER A 54 7.60 17.13 -2.34
N GLY A 55 8.26 16.42 -1.43
CA GLY A 55 7.71 16.03 -0.11
C GLY A 55 6.85 14.77 -0.14
N ASN A 56 6.61 14.18 -1.31
CA ASN A 56 5.96 12.88 -1.41
C ASN A 56 6.88 11.76 -0.91
N VAL A 57 6.30 10.71 -0.35
CA VAL A 57 7.03 9.55 0.16
C VAL A 57 6.44 8.29 -0.45
N LEU A 58 7.29 7.48 -1.10
CA LEU A 58 6.92 6.15 -1.58
C LEU A 58 7.46 5.11 -0.62
N LEU A 59 6.55 4.29 -0.09
CA LEU A 59 6.83 3.20 0.81
C LEU A 59 6.67 1.88 0.06
N TYR A 60 7.64 1.01 0.22
CA TYR A 60 7.68 -0.32 -0.36
C TYR A 60 7.48 -1.33 0.77
N TYR A 61 6.44 -2.15 0.66
CA TYR A 61 6.08 -3.16 1.63
C TYR A 61 6.06 -4.55 1.00
N GLN A 62 6.35 -5.56 1.81
CA GLN A 62 6.17 -6.96 1.47
C GLN A 62 5.17 -7.59 2.46
N PRO A 63 4.14 -8.32 1.99
CA PRO A 63 3.26 -9.09 2.86
C PRO A 63 4.01 -10.20 3.61
N LEU A 64 3.62 -10.45 4.87
CA LEU A 64 4.14 -11.54 5.72
C LEU A 64 3.20 -12.77 5.70
#